data_AF-A0AAV1N1K2-F1
#
_entry.id   AF-A0AAV1N1K2-F1
#
_cell.length_a   1.000
_cell.length_b   1.000
_cell.length_c   1.000
_cell.angle_alpha   90.00
_cell.angle_beta   90.00
_cell.angle_gamma   90.00
#
_symmetry.space_group_name_H-M   'P 1'
#
loop_
_entity.id
_entity.type
_entity.pdbx_description
1 polymer ?
#
loop_
_entity_poly.entity_id
_entity_poly.type
_entity_poly.pdbx_seq_one_letter_code
_entity_poly.pdbx_strand_id
1 'polypeptide(L)'
;MPDWVTLCAVIGLPLACYLLYSGLLSDITISSGSPPIKKITFAYQFKEGPYEHRGQLFRDSSIIGPKLPCIGIYYDKPDKVPGPQRRYAVGSILSEGEDKANEELLNRYKTSGFKVFSFPEATHVVTTSFPYRTFVSIFLAAYMVYPRLTEYMK
;
A
#
# COMPACT_ATOMS: atom_id res chain seq x y z
N MET A 1 4.44 -19.49 42.33
CA MET A 1 4.95 -18.34 41.54
C MET A 1 5.75 -18.70 40.26
N PRO A 2 5.60 -19.87 39.59
CA PRO A 2 6.25 -20.11 38.27
C PRO A 2 5.32 -19.88 37.06
N ASP A 3 4.02 -19.75 37.27
CA ASP A 3 3.03 -19.81 36.16
C ASP A 3 3.04 -18.56 35.28
N TRP A 4 3.26 -17.37 35.88
CA TRP A 4 3.28 -16.11 35.15
C TRP A 4 4.52 -15.95 34.27
N VAL A 5 5.69 -16.38 34.75
CA VAL A 5 6.95 -16.34 33.96
C VAL A 5 6.86 -17.27 32.76
N THR A 6 6.31 -18.47 32.98
CA THR A 6 6.14 -19.47 31.91
C THR A 6 5.11 -18.98 30.88
N LEU A 7 4.00 -18.38 31.32
CA LEU A 7 3.00 -17.77 30.45
C LEU A 7 3.58 -16.60 29.64
N CYS A 8 4.34 -15.71 30.29
CA CYS A 8 5.04 -14.61 29.63
C CYS A 8 6.04 -15.11 28.59
N ALA A 9 6.77 -16.19 28.86
CA ALA A 9 7.71 -16.76 27.89
C ALA A 9 6.97 -17.39 26.70
N VAL A 10 5.95 -18.21 26.94
CA VAL A 10 5.22 -18.96 25.90
C VAL A 10 4.41 -18.04 24.97
N ILE A 11 3.88 -16.92 25.48
CA ILE A 11 3.09 -15.98 24.66
C ILE A 11 3.96 -14.82 24.18
N GLY A 12 4.78 -14.27 25.07
CA GLY A 12 5.59 -13.08 24.81
C GLY A 12 6.66 -13.33 23.76
N LEU A 13 7.32 -14.49 23.77
CA LEU A 13 8.38 -14.78 22.80
C LEU A 13 7.83 -14.97 21.37
N PRO A 14 6.78 -15.77 21.12
CA PRO A 14 6.17 -15.84 19.78
C PRO A 14 5.59 -14.51 19.32
N LEU A 15 4.96 -13.74 20.22
CA LEU A 15 4.42 -12.42 19.88
C LEU A 15 5.55 -11.45 19.50
N ALA A 16 6.63 -11.41 20.26
CA ALA A 16 7.81 -10.61 19.94
C ALA A 16 8.41 -11.04 18.59
N CYS A 17 8.61 -12.34 18.38
CA CYS A 17 9.06 -12.89 17.10
C CYS A 17 8.13 -12.48 15.94
N TYR A 18 6.81 -12.53 16.15
CA TYR A 18 5.83 -12.13 15.14
C TYR A 18 5.89 -10.63 14.82
N LEU A 19 6.05 -9.76 15.82
CA LEU A 19 6.20 -8.32 15.62
C LEU A 19 7.52 -7.98 14.91
N LEU A 20 8.63 -8.63 15.33
CA LEU A 20 9.93 -8.50 14.67
C LEU A 20 9.87 -8.97 13.22
N TYR A 21 9.28 -10.14 12.97
CA TYR A 21 9.07 -10.67 11.63
C TYR A 21 8.20 -9.72 10.79
N SER A 22 7.16 -9.12 11.38
CA SER A 22 6.28 -8.14 10.74
C SER A 22 6.95 -6.80 10.42
N GLY A 23 8.16 -6.56 10.93
CA GLY A 23 8.98 -5.41 10.59
C GLY A 23 9.13 -4.35 11.67
N LEU A 24 8.84 -4.64 12.94
CA LEU A 24 8.92 -3.66 14.04
C LEU A 24 10.28 -2.94 14.14
N LEU A 25 11.38 -3.61 13.82
CA LEU A 25 12.74 -3.05 13.82
C LEU A 25 13.26 -2.73 12.41
N SER A 26 12.37 -2.62 11.43
CA SER A 26 12.80 -2.25 10.08
C SER A 26 13.27 -0.81 10.07
N ASP A 27 14.43 -0.58 9.47
CA ASP A 27 14.89 0.77 9.19
C ASP A 27 14.05 1.41 8.09
N ILE A 28 13.87 2.72 8.17
CA ILE A 28 13.04 3.50 7.24
C ILE A 28 13.95 4.48 6.54
N THR A 29 14.42 4.08 5.36
CA THR A 29 15.19 4.95 4.47
C THR A 29 14.25 5.78 3.61
N ILE A 30 14.34 7.10 3.77
CA ILE A 30 13.62 8.06 2.94
C ILE A 30 14.60 8.67 1.96
N SER A 31 14.24 8.69 0.68
CA SER A 31 15.04 9.28 -0.39
C SER A 31 14.20 10.20 -1.25
N SER A 32 14.84 11.24 -1.80
CA SER A 32 14.26 12.08 -2.86
C SER A 32 14.95 11.78 -4.18
N GLY A 33 14.18 11.74 -5.27
CA GLY A 33 14.75 11.55 -6.59
C GLY A 33 13.72 11.22 -7.66
N SER A 34 14.19 10.56 -8.71
CA SER A 34 13.35 10.02 -9.78
C SER A 34 12.39 8.97 -9.25
N PRO A 35 11.18 8.87 -9.81
CA PRO A 35 10.20 7.90 -9.34
C PRO A 35 10.64 6.46 -9.61
N PRO A 36 10.31 5.53 -8.71
CA PRO A 36 10.56 4.11 -8.90
C PRO A 36 9.60 3.50 -9.91
N ILE A 37 8.58 4.26 -10.33
CA ILE A 37 7.60 3.90 -11.35
C ILE A 37 7.62 4.94 -12.47
N LYS A 38 7.62 4.47 -13.72
CA LYS A 38 7.50 5.34 -14.89
C LYS A 38 6.03 5.73 -15.13
N LYS A 39 5.71 6.22 -16.33
CA LYS A 39 4.33 6.29 -16.83
C LYS A 39 3.65 4.92 -16.68
N ILE A 40 2.43 4.88 -16.14
CA ILE A 40 1.70 3.62 -15.95
C ILE A 40 0.33 3.66 -16.60
N THR A 41 -0.13 2.53 -17.12
CA THR A 41 -1.55 2.29 -17.42
C THR A 41 -2.18 1.63 -16.20
N PHE A 42 -3.05 2.36 -15.50
CA PHE A 42 -3.65 1.94 -14.24
C PHE A 42 -5.12 1.59 -14.42
N ALA A 43 -5.50 0.36 -14.08
CA ALA A 43 -6.91 -0.02 -13.92
C ALA A 43 -7.29 0.14 -12.46
N TYR A 44 -8.29 0.97 -12.16
CA TYR A 44 -8.61 1.37 -10.80
C TYR A 44 -10.11 1.50 -10.52
N GLN A 45 -10.46 1.33 -9.25
CA GLN A 45 -11.70 1.81 -8.69
C GLN A 45 -11.44 3.00 -7.78
N PHE A 46 -12.22 4.06 -7.97
CA PHE A 46 -12.23 5.23 -7.10
C PHE A 46 -13.29 5.06 -6.02
N LYS A 47 -12.93 5.41 -4.78
CA LYS A 47 -13.86 5.46 -3.65
C LYS A 47 -13.63 6.73 -2.84
N GLU A 48 -14.70 7.17 -2.20
CA GLU A 48 -14.70 8.18 -1.16
C GLU A 48 -15.21 7.54 0.12
N GLY A 49 -14.51 7.75 1.23
CA GLY A 49 -14.84 7.20 2.53
C GLY A 49 -13.63 6.68 3.31
N PRO A 50 -13.87 6.04 4.46
CA PRO A 50 -12.81 5.56 5.34
C PRO A 50 -11.90 4.53 4.68
N TYR A 51 -10.63 4.62 5.04
CA TYR A 51 -9.54 3.78 4.55
C TYR A 51 -9.56 2.32 5.06
N GLU A 52 -10.50 1.97 5.92
CA GLU A 52 -10.61 0.65 6.56
C GLU A 52 -11.05 -0.43 5.55
N HIS A 53 -11.89 -0.07 4.57
CA HIS A 53 -12.45 -1.00 3.59
C HIS A 53 -11.59 -1.18 2.33
N ARG A 54 -10.38 -0.59 2.31
CA ARG A 54 -9.47 -0.63 1.15
C ARG A 54 -9.04 -2.05 0.79
N GLY A 55 -8.90 -2.93 1.77
CA GLY A 55 -8.42 -4.30 1.57
C GLY A 55 -9.29 -5.13 0.62
N GLN A 56 -10.60 -4.83 0.53
CA GLN A 56 -11.48 -5.49 -0.44
C GLN A 56 -11.13 -5.11 -1.88
N LEU A 57 -10.90 -3.82 -2.17
CA LEU A 57 -10.52 -3.39 -3.52
C LEU A 57 -9.17 -3.97 -3.97
N PHE A 58 -8.21 -4.08 -3.04
CA PHE A 58 -6.94 -4.75 -3.33
C PHE A 58 -7.18 -6.21 -3.73
N ARG A 59 -8.01 -6.94 -2.98
CA ARG A 59 -8.39 -8.33 -3.31
C ARG A 59 -9.09 -8.43 -4.66
N ASP A 60 -10.09 -7.59 -4.91
CA ASP A 60 -10.88 -7.61 -6.15
C ASP A 60 -9.96 -7.37 -7.37
N SER A 61 -9.03 -6.42 -7.25
CA SER A 61 -8.02 -6.17 -8.28
C SER A 61 -7.08 -7.36 -8.46
N SER A 62 -6.56 -7.94 -7.36
CA SER A 62 -5.67 -9.10 -7.41
C SER A 62 -6.32 -10.37 -7.96
N ILE A 63 -7.63 -10.55 -7.81
CA ILE A 63 -8.36 -11.69 -8.42
C ILE A 63 -8.32 -11.59 -9.95
N ILE A 64 -8.43 -10.38 -10.50
CA ILE A 64 -8.39 -10.17 -11.96
C ILE A 64 -6.97 -10.31 -12.49
N GLY A 65 -6.00 -9.65 -11.84
CA GLY A 65 -4.58 -9.68 -12.21
C GLY A 65 -3.67 -10.15 -11.06
N PRO A 66 -3.63 -11.45 -10.74
CA PRO A 66 -2.91 -11.97 -9.56
C PRO A 66 -1.40 -11.81 -9.62
N LYS A 67 -0.85 -11.64 -10.82
CA LYS A 67 0.58 -11.42 -11.06
C LYS A 67 0.93 -9.94 -11.29
N LEU A 68 -0.06 -9.05 -11.33
CA LEU A 68 0.17 -7.64 -11.56
C LEU A 68 0.49 -6.90 -10.27
N PRO A 69 1.39 -5.90 -10.31
CA PRO A 69 1.56 -4.98 -9.20
C PRO A 69 0.25 -4.25 -8.88
N CYS A 70 -0.13 -4.24 -7.61
CA CYS A 70 -1.31 -3.55 -7.11
C CYS A 70 -0.90 -2.28 -6.36
N ILE A 71 -1.55 -1.17 -6.64
CA ILE A 71 -1.22 0.14 -6.06
C ILE A 71 -2.46 0.83 -5.49
N GLY A 72 -2.23 1.63 -4.45
CA GLY A 72 -3.23 2.52 -3.86
C GLY A 72 -2.76 3.97 -3.93
N ILE A 73 -3.61 4.85 -4.45
CA ILE A 73 -3.38 6.29 -4.54
C ILE A 73 -4.29 6.96 -3.51
N TYR A 74 -3.68 7.73 -2.60
CA TYR A 74 -4.38 8.45 -1.55
C TYR A 74 -4.26 9.95 -1.80
N TYR A 75 -5.38 10.61 -2.07
CA TYR A 75 -5.40 12.03 -2.42
C TYR A 75 -5.36 12.95 -1.19
N ASP A 76 -5.79 12.42 -0.05
CA ASP A 76 -6.04 13.21 1.14
C ASP A 76 -5.14 12.78 2.29
N LYS A 77 -4.66 13.75 3.07
CA LYS A 77 -3.86 13.48 4.26
C LYS A 77 -4.77 13.03 5.41
N PRO A 78 -4.54 11.84 6.02
CA PRO A 78 -5.45 11.30 7.04
C PRO A 78 -5.66 12.20 8.25
N ASP A 79 -4.63 12.95 8.65
CA ASP A 79 -4.65 13.90 9.77
C ASP A 79 -5.47 15.17 9.47
N LYS A 80 -5.69 15.48 8.19
CA LYS A 80 -6.37 16.72 7.76
C LYS A 80 -7.80 16.51 7.28
N VAL A 81 -8.11 15.35 6.72
CA VAL A 81 -9.42 15.08 6.11
C VAL A 81 -10.17 14.01 6.90
N PRO A 82 -11.43 14.25 7.31
CA PRO A 82 -12.21 13.29 8.06
C PRO A 82 -12.52 12.05 7.22
N GLY A 83 -12.61 10.89 7.87
CA GLY A 83 -12.78 9.58 7.21
C GLY A 83 -13.80 9.55 6.05
N PRO A 84 -15.04 10.03 6.23
CA PRO A 84 -16.06 10.01 5.19
C PRO A 84 -15.72 10.80 3.91
N GLN A 85 -14.82 11.78 3.98
CA GLN A 85 -14.47 12.66 2.85
C GLN A 85 -13.13 12.27 2.19
N ARG A 86 -12.48 11.19 2.67
CA ARG A 86 -11.18 10.78 2.13
C ARG A 86 -11.36 10.06 0.80
N ARG A 87 -10.64 10.52 -0.20
CA ARG A 87 -10.66 9.98 -1.55
C ARG A 87 -9.43 9.12 -1.78
N TYR A 88 -9.65 8.03 -2.48
CA TYR A 88 -8.58 7.12 -2.85
C TYR A 88 -8.94 6.29 -4.09
N ALA A 89 -7.91 5.81 -4.77
CA ALA A 89 -8.04 4.87 -5.87
C ALA A 89 -7.19 3.63 -5.59
N VAL A 90 -7.73 2.44 -5.88
CA VAL A 90 -6.99 1.17 -5.74
C VAL A 90 -7.18 0.36 -7.01
N GLY A 91 -6.12 -0.33 -7.43
CA GLY A 91 -6.19 -1.25 -8.55
C GLY A 91 -4.83 -1.78 -8.97
N SER A 92 -4.67 -2.17 -10.23
CA SER A 92 -3.43 -2.78 -10.72
C SER A 92 -2.80 -2.03 -11.90
N ILE A 93 -1.47 -2.06 -11.94
CA ILE A 93 -0.68 -1.57 -13.07
C ILE A 93 -0.80 -2.59 -14.20
N LEU A 94 -1.40 -2.19 -15.33
CA LEU A 94 -1.56 -3.02 -16.53
C LEU A 94 -0.34 -2.97 -17.45
N SER A 95 0.36 -1.85 -17.46
CA SER A 95 1.64 -1.67 -18.16
C SER A 95 2.41 -0.48 -17.58
N GLU A 96 3.72 -0.46 -17.78
CA GLU A 96 4.64 0.58 -17.31
C GLU A 96 5.61 1.00 -18.43
N GLY A 97 5.94 2.29 -18.51
CA GLY A 97 6.78 2.86 -19.56
C GLY A 97 6.09 2.84 -20.93
N GLU A 98 6.80 2.28 -21.91
CA GLU A 98 6.34 2.16 -23.30
C GLU A 98 5.60 0.83 -23.57
N ASP A 99 5.47 -0.02 -22.56
CA ASP A 99 4.80 -1.30 -22.69
C ASP A 99 3.30 -1.11 -22.92
N LYS A 100 2.75 -1.92 -23.84
CA LYS A 100 1.30 -1.94 -24.10
C LYS A 100 0.61 -2.87 -23.12
N ALA A 101 -0.49 -2.39 -22.55
CA ALA A 101 -1.38 -3.21 -21.75
C ALA A 101 -2.00 -4.32 -22.63
N ASN A 102 -2.10 -5.53 -22.08
CA ASN A 102 -2.81 -6.64 -22.73
C ASN A 102 -4.31 -6.29 -22.85
N GLU A 103 -4.85 -6.36 -24.07
CA GLU A 103 -6.24 -6.00 -24.37
C GLU A 103 -7.27 -6.89 -23.67
N GLU A 104 -7.00 -8.20 -23.57
CA GLU A 104 -7.86 -9.14 -22.86
C GLU A 104 -7.94 -8.78 -21.37
N LEU A 105 -6.79 -8.49 -20.76
CA LEU A 105 -6.72 -8.11 -19.37
C LEU A 105 -7.43 -6.78 -19.12
N LEU A 106 -7.22 -5.80 -20.00
CA LEU A 106 -7.89 -4.51 -19.97
C LEU A 106 -9.41 -4.68 -20.07
N ASN A 107 -9.91 -5.58 -20.92
CA ASN A 107 -11.32 -5.87 -21.05
C ASN A 107 -11.90 -6.54 -19.79
N ARG A 108 -11.14 -7.46 -19.17
CA ARG A 108 -11.54 -8.08 -17.89
C ARG A 108 -11.70 -7.05 -16.78
N TYR A 109 -10.74 -6.13 -16.62
CA TYR A 109 -10.85 -5.04 -15.64
C TYR A 109 -12.06 -4.13 -15.90
N LYS A 110 -12.28 -3.72 -17.16
CA LYS A 110 -13.45 -2.89 -17.53
C LYS A 110 -14.77 -3.59 -17.24
N THR A 111 -14.88 -4.88 -17.59
CA THR A 111 -16.08 -5.69 -17.34
C THR A 111 -16.35 -5.84 -15.83
N SER A 112 -15.30 -5.87 -15.02
CA SER A 112 -15.40 -5.84 -13.55
C SER A 112 -15.60 -4.43 -12.96
N GLY A 113 -15.89 -3.42 -13.78
CA GLY A 113 -16.21 -2.06 -13.34
C GLY A 113 -15.00 -1.17 -13.00
N PHE A 114 -13.78 -1.59 -13.31
CA PHE A 114 -12.60 -0.75 -13.15
C PHE A 114 -12.49 0.25 -14.29
N LYS A 115 -12.13 1.49 -13.94
CA LYS A 115 -11.76 2.53 -14.91
C LYS A 115 -10.30 2.35 -15.29
N VAL A 116 -9.92 2.75 -16.51
CA VAL A 116 -8.53 2.70 -16.96
C VAL A 116 -8.06 4.11 -17.26
N PHE A 117 -6.90 4.47 -16.74
CA PHE A 117 -6.27 5.77 -16.99
C PHE A 117 -4.76 5.62 -17.06
N SER A 118 -4.11 6.46 -17.87
CA SER A 118 -2.66 6.50 -17.96
C SER A 118 -2.12 7.62 -17.07
N PHE A 119 -1.43 7.27 -15.99
CA PHE A 119 -0.78 8.26 -15.13
C PHE A 119 0.53 8.71 -15.77
N PRO A 120 0.80 10.02 -15.80
CA PRO A 120 2.08 10.53 -16.25
C PRO A 120 3.19 10.12 -15.27
N GLU A 121 4.43 10.11 -15.75
CA GLU A 121 5.60 9.94 -14.89
C GLU A 121 5.80 11.18 -14.03
N ALA A 122 6.01 10.98 -12.73
CA ALA A 122 6.35 12.07 -11.82
C ALA A 122 7.80 12.51 -12.04
N THR A 123 8.08 13.82 -11.99
CA THR A 123 9.46 14.29 -12.20
C THR A 123 10.35 14.08 -10.97
N HIS A 124 9.78 14.27 -9.78
CA HIS A 124 10.47 14.18 -8.50
C HIS A 124 9.50 13.64 -7.45
N VAL A 125 9.97 12.68 -6.66
CA VAL A 125 9.19 12.07 -5.58
C VAL A 125 10.03 11.89 -4.34
N VAL A 126 9.36 11.82 -3.20
CA VAL A 126 9.92 11.31 -1.95
C VAL A 126 9.45 9.88 -1.80
N THR A 127 10.39 8.95 -1.65
CA THR A 127 10.09 7.52 -1.56
C THR A 127 10.65 6.89 -0.32
N THR A 128 9.98 5.84 0.11
CA THR A 128 10.37 4.95 1.19
C THR A 128 9.72 3.60 0.94
N SER A 129 10.29 2.54 1.51
CA SER A 129 9.71 1.21 1.48
C SER A 129 9.60 0.66 2.89
N PHE A 130 8.67 -0.27 3.10
CA PHE A 130 8.51 -0.99 4.36
C PHE A 130 8.14 -2.44 4.04
N PRO A 131 8.68 -3.44 4.75
CA PRO A 131 8.39 -4.84 4.45
C PRO A 131 6.91 -5.15 4.70
N TYR A 132 6.24 -5.72 3.70
CA TYR A 132 4.88 -6.22 3.84
C TYR A 132 4.89 -7.75 3.99
N ARG A 133 4.92 -8.23 5.23
CA ARG A 133 5.00 -9.66 5.55
C ARG A 133 3.72 -10.18 6.21
N THR A 134 3.07 -9.33 7.01
CA THR A 134 1.83 -9.66 7.70
C THR A 134 0.86 -8.47 7.66
N PHE A 135 -0.38 -8.69 8.09
CA PHE A 135 -1.33 -7.60 8.31
C PHE A 135 -0.81 -6.54 9.30
N VAL A 136 -0.04 -6.95 10.31
CA VAL A 136 0.55 -6.02 11.30
C VAL A 136 1.60 -5.12 10.66
N SER A 137 2.29 -5.57 9.60
CA SER A 137 3.20 -4.74 8.83
C SER A 137 2.55 -3.46 8.30
N ILE A 138 1.25 -3.47 7.96
CA ILE A 138 0.53 -2.29 7.46
C ILE A 138 0.42 -1.21 8.56
N PHE A 139 0.11 -1.63 9.79
CA PHE A 139 -0.01 -0.73 10.93
C PHE A 139 1.35 -0.19 11.35
N LEU A 140 2.36 -1.06 11.39
CA LEU A 140 3.73 -0.66 11.68
C LEU A 140 4.25 0.33 10.63
N ALA A 141 4.01 0.07 9.35
CA ALA A 141 4.36 0.98 8.27
C ALA A 141 3.71 2.36 8.49
N ALA A 142 2.38 2.42 8.71
CA ALA A 142 1.71 3.69 8.95
C ALA A 142 2.28 4.42 10.19
N TYR A 143 2.46 3.72 11.30
CA TYR A 143 2.94 4.32 12.54
C TYR A 143 4.38 4.83 12.44
N MET A 144 5.27 4.06 11.79
CA MET A 144 6.70 4.37 11.76
C MET A 144 7.12 5.26 10.56
N VAL A 145 6.44 5.14 9.41
CA VAL A 145 6.79 5.86 8.17
C VAL A 145 6.24 7.27 8.17
N TYR A 146 4.95 7.48 8.49
CA TYR A 146 4.33 8.80 8.33
C TYR A 146 4.98 9.91 9.16
N PRO A 147 5.38 9.69 10.43
CA PRO A 147 6.10 10.72 11.18
C PRO A 147 7.42 11.12 10.53
N ARG A 148 8.25 10.14 10.12
CA ARG A 148 9.55 10.37 9.46
C ARG A 148 9.38 11.05 8.09
N LEU A 149 8.39 10.60 7.31
CA LEU A 149 8.07 11.20 6.02
C LEU A 149 7.60 12.64 6.17
N THR A 150 6.78 12.92 7.18
CA THR A 150 6.31 14.28 7.48
C THR A 150 7.46 15.18 7.92
N GLU A 151 8.39 14.67 8.74
CA GLU A 151 9.59 15.41 9.15
C GLU A 151 10.52 15.71 7.97
N TYR A 152 10.74 14.73 7.09
CA TYR A 152 11.59 14.88 5.90
C TYR A 152 11.03 15.89 4.88
N MET A 153 9.71 16.02 4.77
CA MET A 153 9.04 16.93 3.82
C MET A 153 8.79 18.35 4.38
N LYS A 154 9.21 18.65 5.62
CA LYS A 154 9.14 20.01 6.17
C LYS A 154 10.22 20.89 5.56
#